data_AF-A0A8H5HSI4-F1
#
_entry.id   AF-A0A8H5HSI4-F1
#
_cell.length_a   1.000
_cell.length_b   1.000
_cell.length_c   1.000
_cell.angle_alpha   90.00
_cell.angle_beta   90.00
_cell.angle_gamma   90.00
#
_symmetry.space_group_name_H-M   'P 1'
#
loop_
_entity.id
_entity.type
_entity.pdbx_description
1 polymer ?
#
loop_
_entity_poly.entity_id
_entity_poly.type
_entity_poly.pdbx_seq_one_letter_code
_entity_poly.pdbx_strand_id
1 'polypeptide(L)'
;MPDPLPRPNPLNTSYNPVIHSAYNLCLDLEEREAQATQHGRLSPLISVRFLGYLIVEATTKAGQLEISTEIIGTVGDQALQALANVYKDHFICCFYSAKGRTPTSSLHPSAPSFDAQKQAYRLLLVPTPHSHQAAKAKALERDHYRCVLTGKIDSSSALAGLVDDDDGASSHTDTHAAYIFDRLTNEDLGVPKKADYVASEAGRMERFLGFPFAQLHV
;
A
#
# COMPACT_ATOMS: atom_id res chain seq x y z
N MET A 1 -18.69 13.53 7.56
CA MET A 1 -18.73 12.09 7.90
C MET A 1 -18.15 11.36 6.70
N PRO A 2 -17.24 10.38 6.86
CA PRO A 2 -16.80 9.58 5.71
C PRO A 2 -17.99 8.82 5.13
N ASP A 3 -17.99 8.60 3.81
CA ASP A 3 -19.10 7.95 3.12
C ASP A 3 -19.32 6.52 3.63
N PRO A 4 -20.59 6.05 3.66
CA PRO A 4 -20.90 4.67 4.02
C PRO A 4 -20.37 3.69 2.97
N LEU A 5 -20.06 2.46 3.40
CA LEU A 5 -19.62 1.41 2.48
C LEU A 5 -20.70 1.14 1.40
N PRO A 6 -20.32 0.99 0.13
CA PRO A 6 -21.24 0.59 -0.94
C PRO A 6 -22.08 -0.64 -0.60
N ARG A 7 -23.40 -0.53 -0.80
CA ARG A 7 -24.38 -1.61 -0.63
C ARG A 7 -25.21 -1.79 -1.91
N PRO A 8 -25.51 -3.05 -2.34
CA PRO A 8 -25.00 -4.30 -1.79
C PRO A 8 -23.49 -4.47 -2.03
N ASN A 9 -22.88 -5.49 -1.43
CA ASN A 9 -21.44 -5.78 -1.62
C ASN A 9 -21.08 -5.75 -3.12
N PRO A 10 -20.20 -4.83 -3.56
CA PRO A 10 -19.87 -4.69 -4.98
C PRO A 10 -18.94 -5.80 -5.49
N LEU A 11 -18.36 -6.60 -4.59
CA LEU A 11 -17.37 -7.63 -4.92
C LEU A 11 -18.08 -8.95 -5.21
N ASN A 12 -17.66 -9.64 -6.27
CA ASN A 12 -18.33 -10.86 -6.73
C ASN A 12 -17.86 -12.11 -5.95
N THR A 13 -18.79 -12.79 -5.27
CA THR A 13 -18.54 -14.03 -4.53
C THR A 13 -17.92 -15.16 -5.37
N SER A 14 -18.24 -15.21 -6.67
CA SER A 14 -17.77 -16.29 -7.56
C SER A 14 -16.28 -16.25 -7.89
N TYR A 15 -15.64 -15.09 -7.71
CA TYR A 15 -14.21 -14.92 -8.03
C TYR A 15 -13.31 -15.24 -6.84
N ASN A 16 -13.67 -14.74 -5.65
CA ASN A 16 -12.92 -15.02 -4.44
C ASN A 16 -13.82 -14.89 -3.20
N PRO A 17 -14.17 -16.02 -2.55
CA PRO A 17 -15.05 -15.99 -1.39
C PRO A 17 -14.43 -15.25 -0.21
N VAL A 18 -13.10 -15.25 -0.07
CA VAL A 18 -12.39 -14.56 1.02
C VAL A 18 -12.58 -13.05 0.91
N ILE A 19 -12.41 -12.50 -0.29
CA ILE A 19 -12.59 -11.06 -0.54
C ILE A 19 -14.04 -10.63 -0.26
N HIS A 20 -14.99 -11.40 -0.77
CA HIS A 20 -16.41 -11.13 -0.54
C HIS A 20 -16.78 -11.23 0.95
N SER A 21 -16.31 -12.25 1.65
CA SER A 21 -16.55 -12.43 3.09
C SER A 21 -15.93 -11.34 3.94
N ALA A 22 -14.70 -10.89 3.62
CA ALA A 22 -14.06 -9.79 4.36
C ALA A 22 -14.85 -8.48 4.21
N TYR A 23 -15.33 -8.18 3.00
CA TYR A 23 -16.15 -6.99 2.79
C TYR A 23 -17.51 -7.07 3.50
N ASN A 24 -18.17 -8.23 3.49
CA ASN A 24 -19.40 -8.43 4.26
C ASN A 24 -19.18 -8.26 5.77
N LEU A 25 -18.06 -8.76 6.29
CA LEU A 25 -17.68 -8.54 7.68
C LEU A 25 -17.58 -7.04 7.99
N CYS A 26 -17.00 -6.24 7.08
CA CYS A 26 -16.98 -4.78 7.20
C CYS A 26 -18.40 -4.16 7.16
N LEU A 27 -19.29 -4.64 6.29
CA LEU A 27 -20.69 -4.16 6.25
C LEU A 27 -21.45 -4.44 7.55
N ASP A 28 -21.29 -5.64 8.10
CA ASP A 28 -21.92 -6.07 9.36
C ASP A 28 -21.38 -5.29 10.55
N LEU A 29 -20.08 -5.03 10.58
CA LEU A 29 -19.43 -4.20 11.59
C LEU A 29 -19.84 -2.73 11.50
N GLU A 30 -19.94 -2.17 10.28
CA GLU A 30 -20.39 -0.79 10.07
C GLU A 30 -21.80 -0.59 10.64
N GLU A 31 -22.70 -1.57 10.44
CA GLU A 31 -24.07 -1.52 10.92
C GLU A 31 -24.16 -1.61 12.45
N ARG A 32 -23.30 -2.41 13.08
CA ARG A 32 -23.18 -2.47 14.55
C ARG A 32 -22.61 -1.19 15.15
N GLU A 33 -21.57 -0.64 14.53
CA GLU A 33 -20.83 0.54 15.04
C GLU A 33 -21.51 1.87 14.71
N ALA A 34 -22.47 1.89 13.78
CA ALA A 34 -23.33 3.06 13.53
C ALA A 34 -24.12 3.51 14.77
N GLN A 35 -24.15 2.69 15.82
CA GLN A 35 -24.86 2.93 17.08
C GLN A 35 -23.93 3.19 18.28
N ALA A 36 -22.60 3.14 18.12
CA ALA A 36 -21.64 3.21 19.22
C ALA A 36 -20.89 4.57 19.30
N THR A 37 -20.51 4.96 20.52
CA THR A 37 -19.78 6.23 20.79
C THR A 37 -18.27 5.98 20.91
N GLN A 38 -17.49 6.94 20.41
CA GLN A 38 -16.05 6.89 20.08
C GLN A 38 -15.12 6.41 21.21
N HIS A 39 -14.17 5.53 20.88
CA HIS A 39 -12.90 5.33 21.60
C HIS A 39 -11.77 5.10 20.57
N GLY A 40 -10.75 5.97 20.51
CA GLY A 40 -9.55 5.78 19.66
C GLY A 40 -9.16 6.96 18.75
N ARG A 41 -8.00 6.86 18.07
CA ARG A 41 -7.44 7.88 17.13
C ARG A 41 -8.16 7.88 15.77
N LEU A 42 -8.70 6.73 15.36
CA LEU A 42 -9.82 6.57 14.42
C LEU A 42 -10.95 5.92 15.22
N SER A 43 -12.20 6.34 15.01
CA SER A 43 -13.32 5.64 15.63
C SER A 43 -13.47 4.23 15.05
N PRO A 44 -14.10 3.29 15.77
CA PRO A 44 -14.38 1.95 15.25
C PRO A 44 -15.10 2.00 13.89
N LEU A 45 -16.14 2.83 13.79
CA LEU A 45 -16.89 3.04 12.54
C LEU A 45 -16.00 3.50 11.38
N ILE A 46 -15.12 4.49 11.60
CA ILE A 46 -14.23 4.97 10.54
C ILE A 46 -13.21 3.90 10.17
N SER A 47 -12.72 3.13 11.14
CA SER A 47 -11.75 2.06 10.92
C SER A 47 -12.32 0.98 9.99
N VAL A 48 -13.56 0.57 10.23
CA VAL A 48 -14.26 -0.43 9.41
C VAL A 48 -14.52 0.09 7.99
N ARG A 49 -15.01 1.32 7.86
CA ARG A 49 -15.20 1.97 6.54
C ARG A 49 -13.89 2.03 5.78
N PHE A 50 -12.83 2.48 6.45
CA PHE A 50 -11.51 2.60 5.85
C PHE A 50 -11.00 1.25 5.31
N LEU A 51 -11.11 0.18 6.09
CA LEU A 51 -10.71 -1.16 5.65
C LEU A 51 -11.58 -1.69 4.50
N GLY A 52 -12.89 -1.46 4.52
CA GLY A 52 -13.77 -1.83 3.42
C GLY A 52 -13.43 -1.11 2.11
N TYR A 53 -13.12 0.19 2.17
CA TYR A 53 -12.63 0.93 0.99
C TYR A 53 -11.24 0.46 0.54
N LEU A 54 -10.33 0.10 1.45
CA LEU A 54 -9.04 -0.47 1.05
C LEU A 54 -9.18 -1.74 0.21
N ILE A 55 -10.17 -2.60 0.51
CA ILE A 55 -10.46 -3.77 -0.32
C ILE A 55 -10.97 -3.35 -1.71
N VAL A 56 -11.84 -2.34 -1.80
CA VAL A 56 -12.40 -1.89 -3.08
C VAL A 56 -11.36 -1.19 -3.95
N GLU A 57 -10.51 -0.36 -3.33
CA GLU A 57 -9.53 0.49 -4.00
C GLU A 57 -8.19 -0.22 -4.25
N ALA A 58 -7.97 -1.40 -3.67
CA ALA A 58 -6.76 -2.18 -3.96
C ALA A 58 -6.71 -2.54 -5.45
N THR A 59 -5.60 -2.15 -6.08
CA THR A 59 -5.43 -2.16 -7.54
C THR A 59 -5.30 -3.55 -8.13
N THR A 60 -4.95 -4.55 -7.32
CA THR A 60 -4.77 -5.94 -7.77
C THR A 60 -5.57 -6.93 -6.94
N LYS A 61 -5.93 -8.06 -7.58
CA LYS A 61 -6.61 -9.17 -6.90
C LYS A 61 -5.77 -9.78 -5.78
N ALA A 62 -4.45 -9.80 -5.93
CA ALA A 62 -3.54 -10.27 -4.90
C ALA A 62 -3.56 -9.35 -3.68
N GLY A 63 -3.49 -8.02 -3.88
CA GLY A 63 -3.59 -7.07 -2.78
C GLY A 63 -4.95 -7.08 -2.09
N GLN A 64 -6.03 -7.19 -2.86
CA GLN A 64 -7.38 -7.41 -2.32
C GLN A 64 -7.45 -8.65 -1.44
N LEU A 65 -6.87 -9.77 -1.88
CA LEU A 65 -6.87 -11.03 -1.13
C LEU A 65 -6.07 -10.93 0.16
N GLU A 66 -4.89 -10.31 0.14
CA GLU A 66 -4.06 -10.15 1.32
C GLU A 66 -4.73 -9.27 2.39
N ILE A 67 -5.25 -8.10 1.99
CA ILE A 67 -5.99 -7.21 2.91
C ILE A 67 -7.20 -7.95 3.48
N SER A 68 -7.95 -8.67 2.63
CA SER A 68 -9.12 -9.44 3.04
C SER A 68 -8.77 -10.55 4.03
N THR A 69 -7.64 -11.22 3.82
CA THR A 69 -7.15 -12.28 4.71
C THR A 69 -6.73 -11.70 6.07
N GLU A 70 -6.06 -10.55 6.08
CA GLU A 70 -5.70 -9.87 7.33
C GLU A 70 -6.95 -9.42 8.10
N ILE A 71 -7.96 -8.87 7.42
CA ILE A 71 -9.23 -8.46 8.03
C ILE A 71 -9.93 -9.66 8.68
N ILE A 72 -10.07 -10.76 7.94
CA ILE A 72 -10.71 -11.99 8.45
C ILE A 72 -9.90 -12.60 9.61
N GLY A 73 -8.57 -12.59 9.51
CA GLY A 73 -7.69 -13.11 10.55
C GLY A 73 -7.64 -12.24 11.81
N THR A 74 -8.14 -11.00 11.74
CA THR A 74 -8.14 -10.07 12.87
C THR A 74 -9.35 -10.30 13.75
N VAL A 75 -9.11 -10.74 14.99
CA VAL A 75 -10.17 -11.05 15.96
C VAL A 75 -10.36 -9.89 16.93
N GLY A 76 -11.55 -9.27 16.89
CA GLY A 76 -12.01 -8.27 17.84
C GLY A 76 -11.82 -6.82 17.39
N ASP A 77 -12.71 -5.95 17.88
CA ASP A 77 -12.87 -4.58 17.38
C ASP A 77 -11.64 -3.69 17.65
N GLN A 78 -10.92 -3.94 18.75
CA GLN A 78 -9.66 -3.23 19.05
C GLN A 78 -8.54 -3.62 18.09
N ALA A 79 -8.41 -4.90 17.75
CA ALA A 79 -7.40 -5.38 16.83
C ALA A 79 -7.68 -4.87 15.41
N LEU A 80 -8.95 -4.81 15.02
CA LEU A 80 -9.37 -4.25 13.74
C LEU A 80 -9.09 -2.74 13.64
N GLN A 81 -9.33 -2.00 14.71
CA GLN A 81 -8.93 -0.59 14.79
C GLN A 81 -7.42 -0.41 14.74
N ALA A 82 -6.65 -1.29 15.39
CA ALA A 82 -5.19 -1.26 15.30
C ALA A 82 -4.74 -1.50 13.84
N LEU A 83 -5.33 -2.47 13.14
CA LEU A 83 -5.09 -2.74 11.72
C LEU A 83 -5.39 -1.52 10.85
N ALA A 84 -6.54 -0.88 11.05
CA ALA A 84 -6.92 0.33 10.32
C ALA A 84 -5.95 1.50 10.58
N ASN A 85 -5.53 1.72 11.83
CA ASN A 85 -4.55 2.77 12.15
C ASN A 85 -3.20 2.48 11.50
N VAL A 86 -2.81 1.21 11.45
CA VAL A 86 -1.59 0.76 10.79
C VAL A 86 -1.64 1.07 9.30
N TYR A 87 -2.71 0.72 8.58
CA TYR A 87 -2.83 1.10 7.17
C TYR A 87 -2.92 2.61 6.99
N LYS A 88 -3.59 3.36 7.86
CA LYS A 88 -3.63 4.83 7.76
C LYS A 88 -2.24 5.46 7.93
N ASP A 89 -1.53 5.11 8.99
CA ASP A 89 -0.26 5.73 9.37
C ASP A 89 0.87 5.38 8.39
N HIS A 90 0.75 4.25 7.68
CA HIS A 90 1.79 3.74 6.78
C HIS A 90 1.40 3.86 5.31
N PHE A 91 0.17 3.50 4.94
CA PHE A 91 -0.28 3.61 3.54
C PHE A 91 -0.72 5.04 3.19
N ILE A 92 -1.72 5.61 3.89
CA ILE A 92 -2.23 6.95 3.56
C ILE A 92 -1.18 8.02 3.83
N CYS A 93 -0.56 8.02 5.01
CA CYS A 93 0.35 9.10 5.40
C CYS A 93 1.60 9.19 4.51
N CYS A 94 2.02 8.11 3.85
CA CYS A 94 3.07 8.16 2.82
C CYS A 94 2.72 9.10 1.66
N PHE A 95 1.43 9.25 1.31
CA PHE A 95 0.99 10.16 0.24
C PHE A 95 0.73 11.59 0.70
N TYR A 96 0.56 11.82 2.02
CA TYR A 96 0.24 13.14 2.58
C TYR A 96 1.42 13.82 3.30
N SER A 97 2.47 13.08 3.67
CA SER A 97 3.57 13.61 4.50
C SER A 97 4.75 14.14 3.68
N ALA A 98 4.57 15.28 3.02
CA ALA A 98 5.71 16.06 2.50
C ALA A 98 6.38 16.96 3.58
N LYS A 99 5.84 17.05 4.81
CA LYS A 99 6.23 18.10 5.79
C LYS A 99 6.29 17.69 7.28
N GLY A 100 6.31 16.40 7.63
CA GLY A 100 6.23 15.94 9.03
C GLY A 100 7.44 15.12 9.50
N ARG A 101 7.64 15.01 10.84
CA ARG A 101 8.56 14.02 11.44
C ARG A 101 8.06 12.61 11.11
N THR A 102 8.96 11.75 10.63
CA THR A 102 8.70 10.31 10.41
C THR A 102 8.06 9.70 11.66
N PRO A 103 6.90 9.03 11.55
CA PRO A 103 6.28 8.34 12.67
C PRO A 103 7.24 7.34 13.32
N THR A 104 7.18 7.21 14.65
CA THR A 104 7.95 6.19 15.37
C THR A 104 7.46 4.81 14.93
N SER A 105 8.37 3.98 14.41
CA SER A 105 8.08 2.58 14.04
C SER A 105 7.38 1.86 15.21
N SER A 106 6.18 1.33 14.96
CA SER A 106 5.45 0.53 15.93
C SER A 106 5.94 -0.92 15.88
N LEU A 107 6.39 -1.44 17.02
CA LEU A 107 6.72 -2.85 17.20
C LEU A 107 5.41 -3.61 17.47
N HIS A 108 4.63 -3.91 16.42
CA HIS A 108 3.41 -4.71 16.57
C HIS A 108 3.71 -6.19 16.33
N PRO A 109 3.43 -7.09 17.30
CA PRO A 109 3.84 -8.51 17.24
C PRO A 109 2.97 -9.42 16.34
N SER A 110 2.13 -8.89 15.46
CA SER A 110 1.04 -9.68 14.84
C SER A 110 1.33 -10.32 13.47
N ALA A 111 2.58 -10.44 13.03
CA ALA A 111 2.87 -11.29 11.87
C ALA A 111 4.36 -11.70 11.80
N PRO A 112 4.71 -12.96 12.13
CA PRO A 112 6.07 -13.49 11.92
C PRO A 112 6.57 -13.34 10.46
N SER A 113 5.66 -13.31 9.48
CA SER A 113 5.98 -13.07 8.06
C SER A 113 6.45 -11.65 7.77
N PHE A 114 5.97 -10.67 8.55
CA PHE A 114 6.30 -9.26 8.36
C PHE A 114 7.75 -8.95 8.73
N ASP A 115 8.25 -9.52 9.82
CA ASP A 115 9.64 -9.32 10.24
C ASP A 115 10.65 -9.93 9.27
N ALA A 116 10.31 -11.07 8.65
CA ALA A 116 11.13 -11.70 7.61
C ALA A 116 11.18 -10.84 6.33
N GLN A 117 10.04 -10.32 5.86
CA GLN A 117 9.99 -9.38 4.73
C GLN A 117 10.78 -8.10 5.05
N LYS A 118 10.61 -7.56 6.25
CA LYS A 118 11.33 -6.36 6.73
C LYS A 118 12.85 -6.55 6.72
N GLN A 119 13.35 -7.72 7.13
CA GLN A 119 14.79 -8.03 7.06
C GLN A 119 15.27 -8.15 5.61
N ALA A 120 14.50 -8.77 4.72
CA ALA A 120 14.84 -8.85 3.30
C ALA A 120 14.94 -7.44 2.68
N TYR A 121 13.99 -6.55 3.00
CA TYR A 121 13.99 -5.17 2.49
C TYR A 121 15.15 -4.32 3.00
N ARG A 122 15.62 -4.54 4.23
CA ARG A 122 16.80 -3.86 4.76
C ARG A 122 18.05 -4.12 3.94
N LEU A 123 18.20 -5.30 3.38
CA LEU A 123 19.36 -5.68 2.55
C LEU A 123 19.30 -5.05 1.14
N LEU A 124 18.14 -4.56 0.72
CA LEU A 124 17.89 -3.99 -0.60
C LEU A 124 17.92 -2.44 -0.62
N LEU A 125 18.27 -1.81 0.51
CA LEU A 125 18.36 -0.36 0.67
C LEU A 125 19.51 0.23 -0.16
N VAL A 126 19.23 1.26 -0.97
CA VAL A 126 20.22 1.99 -1.78
C VAL A 126 20.17 3.48 -1.41
N PRO A 127 21.30 4.23 -1.42
CA PRO A 127 21.31 5.65 -1.07
C PRO A 127 20.43 6.54 -1.98
N THR A 128 19.83 7.58 -1.39
CA THR A 128 18.99 8.58 -2.07
C THR A 128 19.75 9.36 -3.14
N PRO A 129 19.21 9.45 -4.36
CA PRO A 129 19.73 10.38 -5.37
C PRO A 129 19.57 11.83 -4.93
N HIS A 130 20.59 12.66 -5.14
CA HIS A 130 20.58 14.07 -4.72
C HIS A 130 19.70 15.00 -5.58
N SER A 131 18.99 14.47 -6.58
CA SER A 131 18.08 15.26 -7.41
C SER A 131 16.81 14.50 -7.76
N HIS A 132 15.71 15.25 -7.86
CA HIS A 132 14.40 14.72 -8.26
C HIS A 132 14.44 14.02 -9.63
N GLN A 133 15.23 14.56 -10.57
CA GLN A 133 15.39 13.96 -11.90
C GLN A 133 16.14 12.62 -11.81
N ALA A 134 17.19 12.52 -11.01
CA ALA A 134 17.92 11.26 -10.80
C ALA A 134 17.06 10.22 -10.07
N ALA A 135 16.22 10.65 -9.12
CA ALA A 135 15.23 9.78 -8.48
C ALA A 135 14.21 9.25 -9.48
N LYS A 136 13.63 10.12 -10.33
CA LYS A 136 12.70 9.71 -11.40
C LYS A 136 13.33 8.72 -12.37
N ALA A 137 14.56 8.98 -12.83
CA ALA A 137 15.25 8.10 -13.78
C ALA A 137 15.45 6.69 -13.21
N LYS A 138 15.93 6.58 -11.96
CA LYS A 138 16.13 5.28 -11.30
C LYS A 138 14.83 4.54 -11.05
N ALA A 139 13.76 5.25 -10.71
CA ALA A 139 12.47 4.62 -10.49
C ALA A 139 11.84 4.12 -11.79
N LEU A 140 11.96 4.88 -12.87
CA LEU A 140 11.51 4.45 -14.20
C LEU A 140 12.25 3.20 -14.66
N GLU A 141 13.57 3.17 -14.55
CA GLU A 141 14.37 1.99 -14.89
C GLU A 141 13.93 0.76 -14.08
N ARG A 142 13.73 0.91 -12.76
CA ARG A 142 13.24 -0.15 -11.88
C ARG A 142 11.87 -0.69 -12.30
N ASP A 143 10.97 0.19 -12.71
CA ASP A 143 9.58 -0.16 -13.01
C ASP A 143 9.37 -0.43 -14.51
N HIS A 144 10.43 -0.76 -15.26
CA HIS A 144 10.44 -0.99 -16.71
C HIS A 144 9.74 0.13 -17.51
N TYR A 145 9.97 1.37 -17.09
CA TYR A 145 9.40 2.59 -17.65
C TYR A 145 7.87 2.63 -17.60
N ARG A 146 7.26 1.90 -16.65
CA ARG A 146 5.81 1.86 -16.45
C ARG A 146 5.40 2.47 -15.12
N CYS A 147 4.19 3.01 -15.09
CA CYS A 147 3.55 3.46 -13.87
C CYS A 147 3.21 2.24 -13.00
N VAL A 148 3.77 2.16 -11.79
CA VAL A 148 3.51 1.06 -10.85
C VAL A 148 2.03 0.88 -10.47
N LEU A 149 1.24 1.96 -10.54
CA LEU A 149 -0.19 1.92 -10.18
C LEU A 149 -1.09 1.48 -11.35
N THR A 150 -0.75 1.88 -12.57
CA THR A 150 -1.64 1.71 -13.74
C THR A 150 -1.08 0.77 -14.81
N GLY A 151 0.19 0.40 -14.72
CA GLY A 151 0.92 -0.39 -15.73
C GLY A 151 1.23 0.34 -17.04
N LYS A 152 0.75 1.58 -17.19
CA LYS A 152 0.91 2.41 -18.39
C LYS A 152 2.36 2.85 -18.59
N ILE A 153 2.79 2.97 -19.83
CA ILE A 153 4.16 3.37 -20.18
C ILE A 153 4.35 4.88 -19.96
N ASP A 154 5.51 5.27 -19.43
CA ASP A 154 5.90 6.67 -19.32
C ASP A 154 6.14 7.30 -20.70
N SER A 155 5.39 8.35 -21.01
CA SER A 155 5.43 9.03 -22.31
C SER A 155 6.86 9.46 -22.70
N SER A 156 7.62 10.01 -21.76
CA SER A 156 8.97 10.52 -22.03
C SER A 156 9.98 9.40 -22.32
N SER A 157 9.79 8.24 -21.69
CA SER A 157 10.63 7.06 -21.86
C SER A 157 10.32 6.34 -23.18
N ALA A 158 9.04 6.27 -23.57
CA ALA A 158 8.63 5.76 -24.86
C ALA A 158 9.18 6.62 -26.02
N LEU A 159 9.06 7.94 -25.92
CA LEU A 159 9.63 8.87 -26.92
C LEU A 159 11.16 8.77 -27.03
N ALA A 160 11.84 8.46 -25.93
CA ALA A 160 13.28 8.26 -25.90
C ALA A 160 13.72 6.87 -26.40
N GLY A 161 12.78 5.98 -26.74
CA GLY A 161 13.08 4.61 -27.20
C GLY A 161 13.68 3.72 -26.11
N LEU A 162 13.39 4.00 -24.84
CA LEU A 162 13.90 3.22 -23.70
C LEU A 162 13.08 1.97 -23.39
N VAL A 163 11.91 1.83 -24.01
CA VAL A 163 11.02 0.67 -23.85
C VAL A 163 10.34 0.39 -25.19
N ASP A 164 10.25 -0.89 -25.55
CA ASP A 164 9.54 -1.32 -26.74
C ASP A 164 8.03 -1.30 -26.47
N ASP A 165 7.30 -0.55 -27.30
CA ASP A 165 5.83 -0.57 -27.30
C ASP A 165 5.35 -1.77 -28.11
N ASP A 166 5.47 -2.97 -27.51
CA ASP A 166 5.34 -4.26 -28.20
C ASP A 166 3.98 -4.48 -28.87
N ASP A 167 2.94 -3.72 -28.48
CA ASP A 167 1.56 -3.94 -28.94
C ASP A 167 0.87 -2.74 -29.61
N GLY A 168 1.47 -1.53 -29.62
CA GLY A 168 0.82 -0.31 -30.14
C GLY A 168 -0.53 0.06 -29.47
N ALA A 169 -0.96 -0.72 -28.48
CA ALA A 169 -2.18 -0.62 -27.69
C ALA A 169 -1.89 -0.16 -26.25
N SER A 170 -0.62 -0.07 -25.87
CA SER A 170 -0.23 0.42 -24.56
C SER A 170 -0.64 1.88 -24.42
N SER A 171 -1.45 2.22 -23.42
CA SER A 171 -1.76 3.62 -23.13
C SER A 171 -0.53 4.28 -22.50
N HIS A 172 -0.09 5.42 -23.05
CA HIS A 172 0.99 6.24 -22.52
C HIS A 172 0.45 7.17 -21.43
N THR A 173 1.28 7.53 -20.46
CA THR A 173 0.93 8.49 -19.41
C THR A 173 2.15 9.24 -18.91
N ASP A 174 1.96 10.47 -18.45
CA ASP A 174 3.03 11.22 -17.81
C ASP A 174 3.21 10.68 -16.39
N THR A 175 4.29 9.93 -16.18
CA THR A 175 4.61 9.47 -14.83
C THR A 175 5.27 10.62 -14.08
N HIS A 176 4.79 10.87 -12.87
CA HIS A 176 5.49 11.76 -11.95
C HIS A 176 6.33 10.94 -10.98
N ALA A 177 7.45 11.53 -10.55
CA ALA A 177 8.24 10.99 -9.45
C ALA A 177 7.43 10.83 -8.14
N ALA A 178 6.25 11.47 -8.05
CA ALA A 178 5.30 11.30 -6.97
C ALA A 178 4.68 9.89 -6.90
N TYR A 179 4.90 9.05 -7.92
CA TYR A 179 4.56 7.62 -7.93
C TYR A 179 5.76 6.71 -7.66
N ILE A 180 6.90 7.32 -7.30
CA ILE A 180 8.02 6.62 -6.71
C ILE A 180 7.57 6.26 -5.30
N PHE A 181 7.09 5.03 -5.13
CA PHE A 181 7.43 4.35 -3.89
C PHE A 181 8.92 4.26 -3.91
N ASP A 182 9.52 5.16 -3.14
CA ASP A 182 10.94 5.19 -2.99
C ASP A 182 11.41 3.76 -2.74
N ARG A 183 12.48 3.31 -3.41
CA ARG A 183 13.19 2.16 -2.89
C ARG A 183 13.91 2.64 -1.65
N LEU A 184 13.11 2.90 -0.62
CA LEU A 184 13.51 3.22 0.71
C LEU A 184 14.61 4.30 0.80
N THR A 185 14.59 5.33 -0.07
CA THR A 185 15.63 6.35 -0.07
C THR A 185 15.39 7.42 0.98
N ASN A 186 15.69 7.05 2.23
CA ASN A 186 15.95 8.06 3.25
C ASN A 186 17.39 8.57 3.13
N GLU A 187 17.56 9.89 3.17
CA GLU A 187 18.80 10.50 3.62
C GLU A 187 19.18 9.90 4.98
N ASP A 188 20.43 9.48 5.11
CA ASP A 188 21.03 8.98 6.35
C ASP A 188 20.48 7.61 6.84
N LEU A 189 20.76 6.54 6.09
CA LEU A 189 20.54 5.14 6.53
C LEU A 189 21.45 4.71 7.70
N GLY A 190 22.39 5.56 8.13
CA GLY A 190 23.22 5.32 9.32
C GLY A 190 22.41 5.25 10.63
N VAL A 191 21.11 5.59 10.62
CA VAL A 191 20.21 5.51 11.78
C VAL A 191 19.33 4.25 11.69
N PRO A 192 19.54 3.22 12.54
CA PRO A 192 18.81 1.95 12.47
C PRO A 192 17.28 2.07 12.53
N LYS A 193 16.78 3.05 13.29
CA LYS A 193 15.34 3.34 13.42
C LYS A 193 14.69 3.82 12.12
N LYS A 194 15.45 4.54 11.28
CA LYS A 194 14.98 4.94 9.95
C LYS A 194 14.86 3.71 9.06
N ALA A 195 15.90 2.89 8.98
CA ALA A 195 15.87 1.67 8.16
C ALA A 195 14.73 0.71 8.55
N ASP A 196 14.42 0.56 9.85
CA ASP A 196 13.27 -0.19 10.35
C ASP A 196 11.92 0.33 9.83
N TYR A 197 11.75 1.65 9.86
CA TYR A 197 10.52 2.30 9.42
C TYR A 197 10.29 2.06 7.94
N VAL A 198 11.29 2.35 7.10
CA VAL A 198 11.11 2.28 5.65
C VAL A 198 10.88 0.84 5.20
N ALA A 199 11.59 -0.13 5.77
CA ALA A 199 11.36 -1.55 5.47
C ALA A 199 9.94 -2.02 5.86
N SER A 200 9.35 -1.41 6.90
CA SER A 200 7.97 -1.65 7.31
C SER A 200 6.96 -1.07 6.30
N GLU A 201 7.24 0.10 5.73
CA GLU A 201 6.43 0.70 4.66
C GLU A 201 6.42 -0.15 3.39
N ALA A 202 7.62 -0.56 2.94
CA ALA A 202 7.78 -1.33 1.70
C ALA A 202 7.03 -2.66 1.77
N GLY A 203 7.13 -3.39 2.89
CA GLY A 203 6.38 -4.63 3.08
C GLY A 203 4.87 -4.42 3.05
N ARG A 204 4.34 -3.30 3.56
CA ARG A 204 2.89 -3.02 3.53
C ARG A 204 2.40 -2.59 2.14
N MET A 205 3.23 -1.84 1.42
CA MET A 205 2.92 -1.43 0.05
C MET A 205 2.94 -2.63 -0.91
N GLU A 206 3.90 -3.55 -0.75
CA GLU A 206 3.93 -4.81 -1.50
C GLU A 206 2.60 -5.55 -1.31
N ARG A 207 2.12 -5.62 -0.07
CA ARG A 207 0.86 -6.28 0.24
C ARG A 207 -0.34 -5.59 -0.40
N PHE A 208 -0.44 -4.26 -0.29
CA PHE A 208 -1.55 -3.52 -0.90
C PHE A 208 -1.55 -3.62 -2.43
N LEU A 209 -0.38 -3.58 -3.05
CA LEU A 209 -0.23 -3.62 -4.50
C LEU A 209 -0.25 -5.05 -5.05
N GLY A 210 -0.03 -6.08 -4.23
CA GLY A 210 -0.03 -7.48 -4.64
C GLY A 210 1.09 -7.84 -5.63
N PHE A 211 2.18 -7.07 -5.65
CA PHE A 211 3.37 -7.34 -6.46
C PHE A 211 4.64 -7.23 -5.63
N PRO A 212 5.52 -8.25 -5.68
CA PRO A 212 6.78 -8.20 -4.96
C PRO A 212 7.75 -7.18 -5.55
N PHE A 213 8.09 -6.16 -4.76
CA PHE A 213 9.14 -5.20 -5.11
C PHE A 213 10.52 -5.87 -5.33
N ALA A 214 10.68 -7.11 -4.88
CA ALA A 214 11.89 -7.91 -5.04
C ALA A 214 11.99 -8.69 -6.37
N GLN A 215 10.92 -8.83 -7.16
CA GLN A 215 10.93 -9.67 -8.38
C GLN A 215 11.04 -8.90 -9.71
N LEU A 216 11.24 -7.58 -9.70
CA LEU A 216 11.51 -6.77 -10.90
C LEU A 216 12.98 -6.90 -11.39
N HIS A 217 13.59 -8.07 -11.22
CA HIS A 217 14.93 -8.37 -11.70
C HIS A 217 14.86 -9.27 -12.94
N VAL A 218 14.75 -8.65 -14.12
CA VAL A 218 15.53 -9.02 -15.33
C VAL A 218 15.82 -7.73 -16.10
#